data_AF-A0A645DE67-F1
#
_entry.id   AF-A0A645DE67-F1
#
_cell.length_a   1.000
_cell.length_b   1.000
_cell.length_c   1.000
_cell.angle_alpha   90.00
_cell.angle_beta   90.00
_cell.angle_gamma   90.00
#
_symmetry.space_group_name_H-M   'P 1'
#
loop_
_entity.id
_entity.type
_entity.pdbx_description
1 polymer ?
#
loop_
_entity_poly.entity_id
_entity_poly.type
_entity_poly.pdbx_seq_one_letter_code
_entity_poly.pdbx_strand_id
1 'polypeptide(L)' 'MICKCELITEGEILEAINRPLGAKTVDAVKRRTRAMMGGCQGVGCMITIGNILSQELGIDISEVNKNNKASNAIGFKED' A
#
# COMPACT_ATOMS: atom_id res chain seq x y z
N MET A 1 -6.36 10.76 6.91
CA MET A 1 -7.12 9.59 6.39
C MET A 1 -6.62 9.28 4.99
N ILE A 2 -6.20 8.04 4.73
CA ILE A 2 -5.57 7.63 3.46
C ILE A 2 -6.61 7.08 2.49
N CYS A 3 -7.45 6.14 2.91
CA CYS A 3 -8.55 5.64 2.08
C CYS A 3 -9.87 6.30 2.50
N LYS A 4 -10.37 7.25 1.71
CA LYS A 4 -11.65 7.92 2.01
C LYS A 4 -12.87 7.02 1.82
N CYS A 5 -12.79 6.03 0.93
CA CYS A 5 -13.94 5.15 0.66
C CYS A 5 -14.20 4.14 1.78
N GLU A 6 -13.13 3.58 2.37
CA GLU A 6 -13.22 2.58 3.45
C GLU A 6 -12.83 3.17 4.81
N LEU A 7 -12.64 4.50 4.87
CA LEU A 7 -12.30 5.29 6.07
C LEU A 7 -11.00 4.87 6.77
N ILE A 8 -10.02 4.36 6.01
CA ILE A 8 -8.75 3.85 6.55
C ILE A 8 -7.75 4.99 6.77
N THR A 9 -7.17 5.02 7.96
CA THR A 9 -6.14 5.96 8.41
C THR A 9 -4.73 5.49 8.03
N GLU A 10 -3.76 6.39 8.16
CA GLU A 10 -2.34 6.04 7.97
C GLU A 10 -1.85 5.09 9.07
N GLY A 11 -2.27 5.32 10.32
CA GLY A 11 -1.92 4.47 11.45
C GLY A 11 -2.33 3.00 11.26
N GLU A 12 -3.54 2.74 10.73
CA GLU A 12 -3.98 1.37 10.42
C GLU A 12 -3.16 0.71 9.30
N ILE A 13 -2.67 1.49 8.34
CA ILE A 13 -1.78 0.99 7.29
C ILE A 13 -0.41 0.65 7.89
N LEU A 14 0.16 1.53 8.70
CA LEU A 14 1.43 1.31 9.40
C LEU A 14 1.35 0.10 10.34
N GLU A 15 0.27 -0.04 11.10
CA GLU A 15 0.01 -1.21 11.94
C GLU A 15 -0.02 -2.50 11.10
N ALA A 16 -0.71 -2.49 9.95
CA ALA A 16 -0.76 -3.64 9.06
C ALA A 16 0.62 -4.04 8.52
N ILE A 17 1.52 -3.08 8.29
CA ILE A 17 2.90 -3.28 7.82
C ILE A 17 3.82 -3.81 8.93
N ASN A 18 3.63 -3.35 10.17
CA ASN A 18 4.55 -3.59 11.30
C ASN A 18 4.17 -4.77 12.19
N ARG A 19 2.95 -5.28 12.11
CA ARG A 19 2.56 -6.49 12.88
C ARG A 19 3.40 -7.72 12.48
N PRO A 20 3.50 -8.75 13.34
CA PRO A 20 4.11 -10.02 12.97
C PRO A 20 3.53 -10.56 11.64
N LEU A 21 4.40 -11.02 10.74
CA LEU A 21 4.05 -11.34 9.35
C LEU A 21 3.34 -10.16 8.65
N GLY A 22 3.92 -8.96 8.75
CA GLY A 22 3.36 -7.70 8.28
C GLY A 22 3.04 -7.64 6.78
N ALA A 23 2.24 -6.66 6.37
CA ALA A 23 1.92 -6.40 4.97
C ALA A 23 3.16 -5.86 4.26
N LYS A 24 3.67 -6.59 3.25
CA LYS A 24 4.87 -6.19 2.48
C LYS A 24 4.56 -5.82 1.02
N THR A 25 3.29 -5.79 0.65
CA THR A 25 2.81 -5.55 -0.72
C THR A 25 1.52 -4.75 -0.67
N VAL A 26 1.18 -4.00 -1.73
CA VAL A 26 -0.10 -3.25 -1.78
C VAL A 26 -1.30 -4.19 -1.61
N ASP A 27 -1.19 -5.39 -2.17
CA ASP A 27 -2.21 -6.42 -2.12
C ASP A 27 -2.35 -7.03 -0.70
N ALA A 28 -1.26 -7.09 0.07
CA ALA A 28 -1.31 -7.46 1.48
C ALA A 28 -1.96 -6.36 2.33
N VAL A 29 -1.68 -5.08 2.05
CA VAL A 29 -2.35 -3.95 2.71
C VAL A 29 -3.85 -4.00 2.42
N LYS A 30 -4.24 -4.15 1.15
CA LYS A 30 -5.64 -4.31 0.71
C LYS A 30 -6.39 -5.37 1.51
N ARG A 31 -5.83 -6.58 1.63
CA ARG A 31 -6.46 -7.70 2.34
C ARG A 31 -6.57 -7.48 3.85
N ARG A 32 -5.70 -6.65 4.43
CA ARG A 32 -5.61 -6.48 5.89
C ARG A 32 -6.39 -5.28 6.40
N THR A 33 -6.47 -4.20 5.63
CA THR A 33 -7.12 -2.95 6.04
C THR A 33 -8.39 -2.66 5.25
N ARG A 34 -8.63 -3.36 4.14
CA ARG A 34 -9.64 -3.03 3.12
C ARG A 34 -9.37 -1.77 2.31
N ALA A 35 -8.27 -1.06 2.53
CA ALA A 35 -7.88 0.05 1.66
C ALA A 35 -7.86 -0.42 0.18
N MET A 36 -8.28 0.47 -0.73
CA MET A 36 -8.48 0.19 -2.17
C MET A 36 -9.68 -0.73 -2.51
N MET A 37 -10.50 -1.16 -1.55
CA MET A 37 -11.67 -2.01 -1.82
C MET A 37 -13.01 -1.26 -1.93
N GLY A 38 -13.03 0.05 -1.66
CA GLY A 38 -14.23 0.88 -1.82
C GLY A 38 -14.51 1.29 -3.26
N GLY A 39 -15.53 2.12 -3.50
CA GLY A 39 -16.00 2.47 -4.85
C GLY A 39 -14.93 3.02 -5.82
N CYS A 40 -13.87 3.66 -5.31
CA CYS A 40 -12.76 4.16 -6.15
C CYS A 40 -11.76 3.08 -6.60
N GLN A 41 -11.86 1.86 -6.07
CA GLN A 41 -10.99 0.72 -6.40
C GLN A 41 -9.47 1.04 -6.36
N GLY A 42 -9.07 1.92 -5.44
CA GLY A 42 -7.67 2.29 -5.22
C GLY A 42 -7.16 3.49 -6.01
N VAL A 43 -7.92 4.04 -6.96
CA VAL A 43 -7.52 5.22 -7.76
C VAL A 43 -7.04 6.37 -6.88
N GLY A 44 -7.70 6.63 -5.76
CA GLY A 44 -7.38 7.76 -4.89
C GLY A 44 -6.31 7.52 -3.81
N CYS A 45 -5.88 6.27 -3.56
CA CYS A 45 -4.99 5.98 -2.42
C CYS A 45 -3.83 5.01 -2.72
N MET A 46 -3.82 4.33 -3.87
CA MET A 46 -2.81 3.32 -4.19
C MET A 46 -1.39 3.89 -4.19
N ILE A 47 -1.16 5.06 -4.80
CA ILE A 47 0.16 5.70 -4.84
C ILE A 47 0.62 6.11 -3.45
N THR A 48 -0.26 6.69 -2.63
CA THR A 48 0.06 7.07 -1.25
C THR A 48 0.41 5.85 -0.39
N ILE A 49 -0.35 4.75 -0.52
CA ILE A 49 -0.04 3.49 0.17
C ILE A 49 1.30 2.91 -0.31
N GLY A 50 1.59 3.01 -1.60
CA GLY A 50 2.88 2.59 -2.16
C GLY A 50 4.05 3.38 -1.57
N ASN A 51 3.90 4.70 -1.41
CA ASN A 51 4.89 5.54 -0.73
C ASN A 51 5.11 5.13 0.73
N ILE A 52 4.03 4.89 1.48
CA ILE A 52 4.11 4.43 2.88
C ILE A 52 4.86 3.08 2.95
N LEU A 53 4.55 2.14 2.05
CA LEU A 53 5.26 0.86 1.97
C LEU A 53 6.76 1.05 1.64
N SER A 54 7.08 1.90 0.67
CA SER A 54 8.48 2.19 0.30
C SER A 54 9.26 2.76 1.49
N GLN A 55 8.70 3.75 2.17
CA GLN A 55 9.33 4.39 3.33
C GLN A 55 9.48 3.42 4.51
N GLU A 56 8.42 2.71 4.87
CA GLU A 56 8.41 1.83 6.04
C GLU A 56 9.28 0.57 5.84
N LEU A 57 9.44 0.11 4.59
CA LEU A 57 10.24 -1.08 4.27
C LEU A 57 11.67 -0.75 3.82
N GLY A 58 11.99 0.52 3.59
CA GLY A 58 13.30 0.95 3.08
C GLY A 58 13.61 0.43 1.68
N ILE A 59 12.59 0.26 0.83
CA ILE A 59 12.73 -0.21 -0.56
C ILE A 59 12.41 0.93 -1.52
N ASP A 60 12.92 0.86 -2.75
CA ASP A 60 12.54 1.86 -3.75
C ASP A 60 11.05 1.72 -4.10
N ILE A 61 10.37 2.83 -4.38
CA ILE A 61 8.95 2.81 -4.72
C ILE A 61 8.66 1.98 -5.97
N SER A 62 9.62 1.91 -6.90
CA SER A 62 9.53 1.09 -8.11
C SER A 62 9.55 -0.43 -7.83
N GLU A 63 9.98 -0.84 -6.63
CA GLU A 63 10.02 -2.24 -6.18
C GLU A 63 8.75 -2.67 -5.43
N VAL A 64 7.87 -1.72 -5.09
CA VAL A 64 6.58 -2.03 -4.45
C VAL A 64 5.72 -2.82 -5.44
N ASN A 65 5.30 -4.03 -5.04
CA ASN A 65 4.60 -4.97 -5.93
C ASN A 65 3.21 -5.41 -5.43
N LYS A 66 2.43 -6.04 -6.32
CA LYS A 66 1.07 -6.55 -6.09
C LYS A 66 1.02 -7.99 -5.56
N ASN A 67 1.99 -8.42 -4.75
CA ASN A 67 2.15 -9.81 -4.27
C ASN A 67 2.77 -10.79 -5.28
N ASN A 68 3.37 -10.27 -6.35
CA ASN A 68 4.22 -11.01 -7.26
C ASN A 68 5.40 -10.11 -7.64
N LYS A 69 6.63 -10.61 -7.54
CA LYS A 69 7.86 -9.86 -7.86
C LYS A 69 7.91 -9.33 -9.30
N ALA A 70 7.20 -9.97 -10.23
CA ALA A 70 7.11 -9.52 -11.62
C ALA A 70 5.93 -8.53 -11.86
N SER A 71 5.21 -8.13 -10.82
CA SER A 71 4.04 -7.24 -10.92
C SER A 71 4.20 -6.03 -10.02
N ASN A 72 5.02 -5.08 -10.46
CA ASN A 72 5.23 -3.81 -9.77
C ASN A 72 3.91 -3.02 -9.76
N ALA A 73 3.59 -2.47 -8.59
CA ALA A 73 2.42 -1.62 -8.38
C ALA A 73 2.67 -0.21 -8.88
N ILE A 74 3.90 0.28 -8.69
CA ILE A 74 4.39 1.56 -9.17
C ILE A 74 5.67 1.24 -9.95
N GLY A 75 5.70 1.60 -11.24
CA GLY A 75 6.78 1.17 -12.15
C GLY A 75 7.93 2.15 -12.28
N PHE A 76 7.86 3.30 -11.62
CA PHE A 76 8.81 4.38 -11.73
C PHE A 76 8.86 5.17 -10.42
N LYS A 77 9.94 5.93 -10.24
CA LYS A 77 10.09 6.94 -9.21
C LYS A 77 10.04 8.30 -9.88
N GLU A 78 9.31 9.25 -9.30
CA GLU A 78 9.39 10.65 -9.73
C GLU A 78 10.64 11.27 -9.09
N ASP A 79 11.46 11.91 -9.92
CA ASP A 79 12.69 12.61 -9.51
C ASP A 79 12.38 13.95 -8.81
#